data_AF-A0A2T4UWE4-F1
#
_entry.id   AF-A0A2T4UWE4-F1
#
_cell.length_a   1.000
_cell.length_b   1.000
_cell.length_c   1.000
_cell.angle_alpha   90.00
_cell.angle_beta   90.00
_cell.angle_gamma   90.00
#
_symmetry.space_group_name_H-M   'P 1'
#
loop_
_entity.id
_entity.type
_entity.pdbx_description
1 polymer ?
#
loop_
_entity_poly.entity_id
_entity_poly.type
_entity_poly.pdbx_seq_one_letter_code
_entity_poly.pdbx_strand_id
1 'polypeptide(L)'
;MFESIQARKELGTKHRKEELLSTSYITSGGALLTLAETALRLRKSEKQLRWMLHQGTAPKSAKIGGRRIFRESDVEAFIEAAFAEAS
;
A
#
# COMPACT_ATOMS: atom_id res chain seq x y z
N MET A 1 28.06 -3.52 -46.43
CA MET A 1 28.19 -2.99 -45.05
C MET A 1 27.01 -2.07 -44.69
N PHE A 2 25.77 -2.58 -44.67
CA PHE A 2 24.61 -1.79 -44.20
C PHE A 2 23.52 -2.68 -43.55
N GLU A 3 23.91 -3.82 -42.98
CA GLU A 3 22.99 -4.76 -42.31
C GLU A 3 23.12 -4.75 -40.78
N SER A 4 23.78 -3.75 -40.18
CA SER A 4 24.03 -3.72 -38.73
C SER A 4 23.37 -2.57 -37.97
N ILE A 5 22.62 -1.69 -38.66
CA ILE A 5 21.92 -0.54 -38.02
C ILE A 5 20.44 -0.85 -37.77
N GLN A 6 19.79 -1.69 -38.59
CA GLN A 6 18.36 -1.95 -38.44
C GLN A 6 18.02 -2.93 -37.30
N ALA A 7 18.95 -3.75 -36.84
CA ALA A 7 18.69 -4.74 -35.78
C ALA A 7 18.71 -4.17 -34.34
N ARG A 8 19.21 -2.96 -34.11
CA ARG A 8 19.19 -2.32 -32.78
C ARG A 8 17.96 -1.46 -32.51
N LYS A 9 17.15 -1.17 -33.53
CA LYS A 9 15.99 -0.26 -33.38
C LYS A 9 14.70 -0.98 -32.97
N GLU A 10 14.64 -2.31 -33.06
CA GLU A 10 13.42 -3.09 -32.78
C GLU A 10 13.41 -3.79 -31.40
N LEU A 11 14.52 -3.79 -30.66
CA LEU A 11 14.58 -4.31 -29.29
C LEU A 11 14.15 -3.27 -28.22
N GLY A 12 13.61 -2.14 -28.66
CA GLY A 12 13.38 -0.96 -27.80
C GLY A 12 11.91 -0.62 -27.52
N THR A 13 10.93 -1.50 -27.79
CA THR A 13 9.51 -1.09 -27.60
C THR A 13 8.53 -2.21 -27.25
N LYS A 14 8.96 -3.48 -27.14
CA LYS A 14 8.04 -4.58 -26.75
C LYS A 14 8.22 -5.10 -25.33
N HIS A 15 9.39 -4.93 -24.69
CA HIS A 15 9.59 -5.39 -23.30
C HIS A 15 9.28 -4.38 -22.20
N ARG A 16 9.04 -3.09 -22.51
CA ARG A 16 8.74 -2.08 -21.49
C ARG A 16 7.25 -2.00 -21.10
N LYS A 17 6.35 -2.58 -21.90
CA LYS A 17 4.89 -2.50 -21.64
C LYS A 17 4.39 -3.61 -20.70
N GLU A 18 5.06 -4.76 -20.63
CA GLU A 18 4.69 -5.85 -19.71
C GLU A 18 5.15 -5.60 -18.27
N GLU A 19 6.31 -4.95 -18.05
CA GLU A 19 6.74 -4.54 -16.70
C GLU A 19 5.81 -3.50 -16.04
N LEU A 20 5.08 -2.71 -16.83
CA LEU A 20 4.20 -1.66 -16.30
C LEU A 20 2.82 -2.18 -15.87
N LEU A 21 2.39 -3.35 -16.34
CA LEU A 21 1.08 -3.93 -16.02
C LEU A 21 1.14 -4.88 -14.80
N SER A 22 2.29 -5.51 -14.48
CA SER A 22 2.41 -6.34 -13.27
C SER A 22 2.56 -5.52 -11.97
N THR A 23 3.08 -4.31 -12.05
CA THR A 23 3.19 -3.38 -10.90
C THR A 23 1.84 -2.79 -10.48
N SER A 24 0.83 -2.86 -11.35
CA SER A 24 -0.48 -2.23 -11.12
C SER A 24 -1.50 -3.13 -10.40
N TYR A 25 -1.20 -4.43 -10.20
CA TYR A 25 -2.15 -5.43 -9.72
C TYR A 25 -1.84 -6.05 -8.35
N ILE A 26 -1.17 -5.33 -7.44
CA ILE A 26 -0.97 -5.85 -6.06
C ILE A 26 -1.99 -5.30 -5.05
N THR A 27 -2.80 -4.28 -5.36
CA THR A 27 -3.63 -3.66 -4.28
C THR A 27 -5.06 -3.33 -4.68
N SER A 28 -5.80 -4.35 -5.12
CA SER A 28 -7.26 -4.30 -5.17
C SER A 28 -7.85 -5.54 -4.50
N GLY A 29 -7.65 -5.65 -3.18
CA GLY A 29 -8.33 -6.69 -2.39
C GLY A 29 -7.59 -7.13 -1.13
N GLY A 30 -7.56 -6.27 -0.10
CA GLY A 30 -7.41 -6.74 1.28
C GLY A 30 -6.00 -7.06 1.74
N ALA A 31 -5.01 -6.20 1.47
CA ALA A 31 -3.73 -6.33 2.14
C ALA A 31 -3.91 -6.19 3.66
N LEU A 32 -3.32 -7.12 4.39
CA LEU A 32 -3.27 -7.11 5.84
C LEU A 32 -2.00 -6.37 6.27
N LEU A 33 -2.18 -5.26 6.98
CA LEU A 33 -1.10 -4.43 7.47
C LEU A 33 -0.76 -4.79 8.91
N THR A 34 0.54 -4.85 9.18
CA THR A 34 1.08 -4.92 10.54
C THR A 34 0.98 -3.56 11.23
N LEU A 35 1.26 -3.54 12.54
CA LEU A 35 1.28 -2.31 13.32
C LEU A 35 2.30 -1.28 12.77
N ALA A 36 3.49 -1.74 12.37
CA ALA A 36 4.54 -0.88 11.84
C ALA A 36 4.12 -0.24 10.51
N GLU A 37 3.57 -1.03 9.59
CA GLU A 37 3.10 -0.56 8.29
C GLU A 37 1.92 0.41 8.43
N THR A 38 0.98 0.10 9.32
CA THR A 38 -0.16 0.98 9.63
C THR A 38 0.32 2.31 10.22
N ALA A 39 1.33 2.27 11.11
CA ALA A 39 1.91 3.48 11.68
C ALA A 39 2.58 4.35 10.60
N LEU A 40 3.33 3.72 9.69
CA LEU A 40 3.95 4.40 8.55
C LEU A 40 2.89 5.06 7.65
N ARG A 41 1.80 4.33 7.34
CA ARG A 41 0.69 4.80 6.51
C ARG A 41 0.02 6.04 7.11
N LEU A 42 -0.25 6.01 8.42
CA LEU A 42 -0.85 7.13 9.15
C LEU A 42 0.14 8.26 9.48
N ARG A 43 1.41 8.15 9.06
CA ARG A 43 2.50 9.07 9.42
C ARG A 43 2.63 9.28 10.93
N LYS A 44 2.54 8.18 11.71
CA LYS A 44 2.68 8.17 13.18
C LYS A 44 3.80 7.23 13.63
N SER A 45 4.24 7.40 14.88
CA SER A 45 5.12 6.42 15.52
C SER A 45 4.32 5.18 15.97
N GLU A 46 4.97 4.01 16.03
CA GLU A 46 4.33 2.80 16.58
C GLU A 46 3.83 3.00 18.02
N LYS A 47 4.58 3.75 18.83
CA LYS A 47 4.20 4.07 20.20
C LYS A 47 2.88 4.84 20.25
N GLN A 48 2.72 5.83 19.37
CA GLN A 48 1.48 6.58 19.26
C GLN A 48 0.32 5.70 18.78
N LEU A 49 0.56 4.81 17.81
CA LEU A 49 -0.48 3.89 17.34
C LEU A 49 -0.92 2.91 18.44
N ARG A 50 0.02 2.42 19.27
CA ARG A 50 -0.29 1.59 20.45
C ARG A 50 -1.09 2.36 21.49
N TRP A 51 -0.78 3.64 21.70
CA TRP A 51 -1.57 4.50 22.57
C TRP A 51 -2.99 4.72 22.01
N MET A 52 -3.15 4.95 20.71
CA MET A 52 -4.47 5.06 20.06
C MET A 52 -5.31 3.79 20.20
N LEU A 53 -4.68 2.62 20.10
CA LEU A 53 -5.34 1.33 20.35
C LEU A 53 -5.88 1.23 21.79
N HIS A 54 -5.12 1.70 22.77
CA HIS A 54 -5.56 1.75 24.17
C HIS A 54 -6.68 2.78 24.39
N GLN A 55 -6.63 3.92 23.69
CA GLN A 55 -7.67 4.95 23.77
C GLN A 55 -8.94 4.61 22.96
N GLY A 56 -8.91 3.56 22.13
CA GLY A 56 -10.02 3.19 21.26
C GLY A 56 -10.21 4.10 20.05
N THR A 57 -9.25 4.99 19.74
CA THR A 57 -9.29 5.93 18.61
C THR A 57 -8.51 5.44 17.38
N ALA A 58 -8.00 4.21 17.42
CA ALA A 58 -7.29 3.58 16.32
C ALA A 58 -8.24 3.08 15.22
N PRO A 59 -7.76 2.95 13.97
CA PRO A 59 -8.50 2.26 12.91
C PRO A 59 -8.82 0.82 13.30
N LYS A 60 -9.86 0.27 12.67
CA LYS A 60 -10.36 -1.08 12.98
C LYS A 60 -9.27 -2.13 12.84
N SER A 61 -9.09 -2.94 13.89
CA SER A 61 -8.03 -3.94 13.97
C SER A 61 -8.54 -5.24 14.59
N ALA A 62 -7.87 -6.34 14.26
CA ALA A 62 -8.21 -7.67 14.76
C ALA A 62 -6.99 -8.39 15.36
N LYS A 63 -7.24 -9.38 16.23
CA LYS A 63 -6.19 -10.34 16.66
C LYS A 63 -6.16 -11.47 15.64
N ILE A 64 -5.05 -11.62 14.93
CA ILE A 64 -4.85 -12.74 14.00
C ILE A 64 -3.53 -13.42 14.40
N GLY A 65 -3.58 -14.71 14.75
CA GLY A 65 -2.39 -15.47 15.14
C GLY A 65 -1.61 -14.85 16.32
N GLY A 66 -2.31 -14.22 17.27
CA GLY A 66 -1.69 -13.54 18.41
C GLY A 66 -1.21 -12.11 18.14
N ARG A 67 -1.14 -11.68 16.87
CA ARG A 67 -0.67 -10.35 16.46
C ARG A 67 -1.85 -9.41 16.17
N ARG A 68 -1.62 -8.11 16.34
CA ARG A 68 -2.56 -7.08 15.87
C ARG A 68 -2.32 -6.84 14.38
N ILE A 69 -3.39 -7.01 13.62
CA ILE A 69 -3.40 -6.84 12.18
C ILE A 69 -4.55 -5.89 11.80
N PHE A 70 -4.29 -5.06 10.81
CA PHE A 70 -5.21 -4.07 10.26
C PHE A 70 -5.54 -4.46 8.82
N ARG A 71 -6.76 -4.22 8.38
CA ARG A 71 -7.08 -4.30 6.96
C ARG A 71 -6.79 -2.96 6.34
N GLU A 72 -6.10 -2.94 5.20
CA GLU A 72 -5.80 -1.71 4.49
C GLU A 72 -7.07 -0.89 4.18
N SER A 73 -8.16 -1.55 3.78
CA SER A 73 -9.45 -0.89 3.54
C SER A 73 -10.01 -0.17 4.76
N ASP A 74 -9.86 -0.76 5.96
CA ASP A 74 -10.33 -0.16 7.20
C ASP A 74 -9.45 1.04 7.61
N VAL A 75 -8.16 1.01 7.26
CA VAL A 75 -7.22 2.13 7.49
C VAL A 75 -7.52 3.29 6.54
N GLU A 76 -7.78 3.00 5.26
CA GLU A 76 -8.11 4.03 4.28
C GLU A 76 -9.46 4.70 4.61
N ALA A 77 -10.49 3.91 4.94
CA ALA A 77 -11.78 4.45 5.38
C ALA A 77 -11.66 5.34 6.64
N PHE A 78 -10.72 5.03 7.53
CA PHE A 78 -10.42 5.89 8.68
C PHE A 78 -9.81 7.22 8.27
N ILE A 79 -8.90 7.22 7.29
CA ILE A 79 -8.28 8.44 6.75
C ILE A 79 -9.35 9.29 6.05
N GLU A 80 -10.16 8.68 5.19
CA GLU A 80 -11.25 9.35 4.50
C GLU A 80 -12.25 9.99 5.47
N ALA A 81 -12.66 9.25 6.51
CA ALA A 81 -13.55 9.78 7.55
C ALA A 81 -12.95 11.00 8.27
N ALA A 82 -11.65 10.96 8.58
CA ALA A 82 -10.96 12.09 9.22
C ALA A 82 -10.92 13.34 8.32
N PHE A 83 -10.79 13.17 7.00
CA PHE A 83 -10.86 14.29 6.06
C PHE A 83 -12.29 14.79 5.84
N ALA A 84 -13.28 13.90 5.87
CA ALA A 84 -14.69 14.27 5.74
C ALA A 84 -15.20 15.08 6.95
N GLU A 85 -14.73 14.78 8.16
CA GLU A 85 -15.07 15.54 9.38
C GLU A 85 -14.38 16.91 9.43
N ALA A 86 -13.20 17.04 8.82
CA ALA A 86 -12.43 18.28 8.83
C ALA A 86 -12.95 19.36 7.86
N SER A 87 -13.96 19.04 7.03
CA SER A 87 -14.57 19.94 6.04
C SER A 87 -15.87 20.57 6.53
#